data_AF-A0A432RHC2-F1
#
_entry.id   AF-A0A432RHC2-F1
#
_cell.length_a   1.000
_cell.length_b   1.000
_cell.length_c   1.000
_cell.angle_alpha   90.00
_cell.angle_beta   90.00
_cell.angle_gamma   90.00
#
_symmetry.space_group_name_H-M   'P 1'
#
loop_
_entity.id
_entity.type
_entity.pdbx_description
1 polymer ?
#
loop_
_entity_poly.entity_id
_entity_poly.type
_entity_poly.pdbx_seq_one_letter_code
_entity_poly.pdbx_strand_id
1 'polypeptide(L)'
;MRPVSRKGWKFPSKPRANWVVPITQFKKTVLKLEVTPHIAPNNVILLDVLVQKDDEGVRNSGGLAIDRRALQTRVQVESGETIVLGGVYTGTNTDNRDSVPFFSDIPVLGYMFRRTAVEAKKKELLIFITPKILEQRISVP
;
A
#
# COMPACT_ATOMS: atom_id res chain seq x y z
N MET A 1 20.52 -21.27 -5.55
CA MET A 1 19.57 -20.40 -4.81
C MET A 1 20.22 -19.03 -4.59
N ARG A 2 19.68 -17.95 -5.15
CA ARG A 2 20.16 -16.57 -4.92
C ARG A 2 19.24 -15.89 -3.90
N PRO A 3 19.77 -15.18 -2.89
CA PRO A 3 18.95 -14.57 -1.84
C PRO A 3 18.28 -13.27 -2.35
N VAL A 4 17.01 -13.09 -1.99
CA VAL A 4 16.22 -11.89 -2.26
C VAL A 4 16.59 -10.76 -1.30
N SER A 5 16.92 -9.60 -1.86
CA SER A 5 17.23 -8.36 -1.13
C SER A 5 16.01 -7.84 -0.36
N ARG A 6 16.15 -7.63 0.96
CA ARG A 6 15.13 -6.99 1.81
C ARG A 6 15.64 -5.60 2.22
N LYS A 7 14.99 -4.54 1.76
CA LYS A 7 15.21 -3.17 2.25
C LYS A 7 13.97 -2.72 3.02
N GLY A 8 14.12 -2.27 4.26
CA GLY A 8 13.02 -1.76 5.09
C GLY A 8 13.50 -1.00 6.31
N TRP A 9 12.92 0.18 6.53
CA TRP A 9 13.20 1.07 7.66
C TRP A 9 12.31 0.74 8.87
N LYS A 10 12.76 1.00 10.11
CA LYS A 10 12.03 0.71 11.36
C LYS A 10 11.73 2.00 12.13
N PHE A 11 10.48 2.18 12.59
CA PHE A 11 10.06 3.34 13.40
C PHE A 11 9.58 2.94 14.82
N PRO A 12 9.92 3.72 15.85
CA PRO A 12 9.53 3.41 17.23
C PRO A 12 8.11 3.90 17.59
N SER A 13 7.37 3.11 18.37
CA SER A 13 6.14 3.48 19.10
C SER A 13 6.34 3.40 20.62
N LYS A 14 6.00 4.44 21.39
CA LYS A 14 6.15 4.47 22.87
C LYS A 14 4.85 4.06 23.60
N PRO A 15 4.84 3.03 24.45
CA PRO A 15 3.75 2.80 25.41
C PRO A 15 3.92 3.61 26.72
N ARG A 16 2.79 3.85 27.41
CA ARG A 16 2.67 4.57 28.69
C ARG A 16 3.35 3.81 29.83
N ALA A 17 4.03 4.53 30.71
CA ALA A 17 4.80 3.97 31.84
C ALA A 17 3.93 3.81 33.11
N ASN A 18 3.80 2.55 33.56
CA ASN A 18 3.59 2.16 34.96
C ASN A 18 4.71 1.15 35.27
N TRP A 19 5.88 1.61 35.75
CA TRP A 19 7.11 0.86 36.09
C TRP A 19 7.54 -0.36 35.22
N VAL A 20 6.96 -0.52 34.05
CA VAL A 20 7.29 -1.48 33.02
C VAL A 20 8.02 -0.70 31.94
N VAL A 21 9.24 -1.13 31.64
CA VAL A 21 10.05 -0.59 30.55
C VAL A 21 9.19 -0.57 29.28
N PRO A 22 8.95 0.59 28.64
CA PRO A 22 8.05 0.65 27.50
C PRO A 22 8.66 -0.12 26.31
N ILE A 23 8.20 -1.36 26.11
CA ILE A 23 8.62 -2.16 24.97
C ILE A 23 8.07 -1.53 23.69
N THR A 24 8.97 -0.91 22.93
CA THR A 24 8.63 -0.38 21.63
C THR A 24 8.51 -1.54 20.64
N GLN A 25 7.28 -1.91 20.26
CA GLN A 25 7.04 -2.92 19.24
C GLN A 25 7.14 -2.30 17.85
N PHE A 26 8.22 -2.61 17.14
CA PHE A 26 8.39 -2.22 15.74
C PHE A 26 7.48 -3.10 14.86
N LYS A 27 6.36 -2.56 14.40
CA LYS A 27 5.53 -3.24 13.39
C LYS A 27 6.05 -2.87 12.00
N LYS A 28 6.56 -3.86 11.28
CA LYS A 28 7.20 -3.69 9.98
C LYS A 28 6.13 -3.48 8.91
N THR A 29 6.19 -2.36 8.18
CA THR A 29 5.46 -2.21 6.93
C THR A 29 6.20 -2.99 5.85
N VAL A 30 5.51 -3.90 5.17
CA VAL A 30 6.09 -4.72 4.10
C VAL A 30 5.18 -4.74 2.89
N LEU A 31 5.81 -4.74 1.72
CA LEU A 31 5.20 -5.25 0.50
C LEU A 31 5.43 -6.77 0.48
N LYS A 32 4.35 -7.54 0.47
CA LYS A 32 4.34 -8.99 0.35
C LYS A 32 3.67 -9.37 -0.97
N LEU A 33 4.32 -10.21 -1.75
CA LEU A 33 3.77 -10.82 -2.95
C LEU A 33 3.95 -12.33 -2.83
N GLU A 34 2.85 -13.06 -2.82
CA GLU A 34 2.81 -14.51 -2.87
C GLU A 34 2.09 -14.93 -4.15
N VAL A 35 2.71 -15.84 -4.90
CA VAL A 35 2.19 -16.31 -6.18
C VAL A 35 2.30 -17.82 -6.21
N THR A 36 1.21 -18.49 -6.55
CA THR A 36 1.16 -19.94 -6.74
C THR A 36 0.74 -20.23 -8.18
N PRO A 37 1.67 -20.69 -9.04
CA PRO A 37 1.34 -21.07 -10.41
C PRO A 37 0.83 -22.50 -10.50
N HIS A 38 -0.12 -22.73 -11.39
CA HIS A 38 -0.59 -24.04 -11.82
C HIS A 38 -0.68 -24.09 -13.35
N ILE A 39 -0.03 -25.07 -13.95
CA ILE A 39 0.03 -25.21 -15.41
C ILE A 39 -1.17 -26.07 -15.85
N ALA A 40 -2.03 -25.49 -16.67
CA ALA A 40 -3.13 -26.18 -17.32
C ALA A 40 -2.71 -26.66 -18.73
N PRO A 41 -3.46 -27.57 -19.37
CA PRO A 41 -3.28 -27.89 -20.78
C PRO A 41 -3.34 -26.64 -21.67
N ASN A 42 -2.81 -26.72 -22.89
CA ASN A 42 -2.79 -25.63 -23.87
C ASN A 42 -1.93 -24.40 -23.49
N ASN A 43 -0.85 -24.61 -22.72
CA ASN A 43 0.11 -23.55 -22.37
C ASN A 43 -0.47 -22.40 -21.52
N VAL A 44 -1.60 -22.66 -20.88
CA VAL A 44 -2.32 -21.75 -19.99
C VAL A 44 -1.77 -21.88 -18.57
N ILE A 45 -1.58 -20.75 -17.90
CA ILE A 45 -1.06 -20.68 -16.53
C ILE A 45 -2.13 -20.04 -15.65
N LEU A 46 -2.59 -20.81 -14.67
CA LEU A 46 -3.45 -20.34 -13.59
C LEU A 46 -2.56 -19.80 -12.47
N LEU A 47 -2.78 -18.55 -12.06
CA LEU A 47 -2.02 -17.88 -11.01
C LEU A 47 -2.96 -17.51 -9.87
N ASP A 48 -2.68 -18.06 -8.69
CA ASP A 48 -3.23 -17.54 -7.43
C ASP A 48 -2.26 -16.49 -6.89
N VAL A 49 -2.70 -15.23 -6.82
CA VAL A 49 -1.88 -14.07 -6.46
C VAL A 49 -2.42 -13.42 -5.19
N LEU A 50 -1.55 -13.29 -4.19
CA LEU A 50 -1.81 -12.57 -2.96
C LEU A 50 -0.80 -11.43 -2.82
N VAL A 51 -1.32 -10.21 -2.82
CA VAL A 51 -0.52 -8.98 -2.65
C VAL A 51 -0.94 -8.29 -1.37
N GLN A 52 0.02 -7.92 -0.54
CA GLN A 52 -0.22 -7.10 0.66
C GLN A 52 0.76 -5.93 0.69
N LYS A 53 0.25 -4.72 0.87
CA LYS A 53 1.04 -3.49 1.07
C LYS A 53 0.58 -2.84 2.36
N ASP A 54 1.47 -2.78 3.33
CA ASP A 54 1.26 -2.00 4.55
C ASP A 54 1.83 -0.57 4.33
N ASP A 55 1.02 0.46 4.58
CA ASP A 55 1.37 1.89 4.56
C ASP A 55 1.29 2.49 5.96
N GLU A 56 1.96 3.62 6.15
CA GLU A 56 1.85 4.42 7.38
C GLU A 56 0.48 5.14 7.41
N GLY A 57 -0.30 4.87 8.45
CA GLY A 57 -1.57 5.54 8.72
C GLY A 57 -1.41 6.76 9.64
N VAL A 58 -2.53 7.39 9.98
CA VAL A 58 -2.57 8.62 10.80
C VAL A 58 -1.98 8.38 12.20
N ARG A 59 -1.18 9.34 12.68
CA ARG A 59 -0.68 9.37 14.06
C ARG A 59 -1.76 9.84 15.01
N ASN A 60 -2.20 8.97 15.92
CA ASN A 60 -3.13 9.31 16.99
C ASN A 60 -2.40 9.35 18.34
N SER A 61 -3.04 9.93 19.36
CA SER A 61 -2.50 10.07 20.73
C SER A 61 -2.16 8.72 21.41
N GLY A 62 -2.57 7.60 20.82
CA GLY A 62 -2.24 6.23 21.24
C GLY A 62 -1.20 5.49 20.39
N GLY A 63 -0.68 6.08 19.29
CA GLY A 63 0.31 5.45 18.41
C GLY A 63 0.09 5.71 16.91
N LEU A 64 0.94 5.12 16.07
CA LEU A 64 0.83 5.18 14.60
C LEU A 64 -0.21 4.15 14.14
N ALA A 65 -1.24 4.56 13.40
CA ALA A 65 -2.10 3.63 12.68
C ALA A 65 -1.33 3.01 11.49
N ILE A 66 -1.72 1.81 11.05
CA ILE A 66 -1.14 1.15 9.87
C ILE A 66 -2.27 0.86 8.90
N ASP A 67 -2.14 1.39 7.69
CA ASP A 67 -3.11 1.16 6.62
C ASP A 67 -2.67 -0.06 5.81
N ARG A 68 -3.36 -1.19 5.98
CA ARG A 68 -3.09 -2.42 5.23
C ARG A 68 -3.96 -2.50 4.00
N ARG A 69 -3.34 -2.72 2.84
CA ARG A 69 -4.02 -3.03 1.58
C ARG A 69 -3.71 -4.46 1.17
N ALA A 70 -4.73 -5.25 0.87
CA ALA A 70 -4.57 -6.63 0.41
C ALA A 70 -5.42 -6.90 -0.83
N LEU A 71 -4.87 -7.65 -1.79
CA LEU A 71 -5.54 -8.12 -2.99
C LEU A 71 -5.30 -9.63 -3.10
N GLN A 72 -6.38 -10.41 -3.23
CA GLN A 72 -6.31 -11.83 -3.53
C GLN A 72 -7.10 -12.07 -4.80
N THR A 73 -6.45 -12.60 -5.83
CA THR A 73 -7.08 -12.84 -7.13
C THR A 73 -6.56 -14.12 -7.75
N ARG A 74 -7.41 -14.75 -8.55
CA ARG A 74 -7.08 -15.90 -9.40
C ARG A 74 -7.18 -15.45 -10.84
N VAL A 75 -6.10 -15.60 -11.59
CA VAL A 75 -6.09 -15.24 -13.01
C VAL A 75 -5.62 -16.38 -13.88
N GLN A 76 -6.08 -16.35 -15.13
CA GLN A 76 -5.67 -17.23 -16.19
C GLN A 76 -4.95 -16.39 -17.24
N VAL A 77 -3.74 -16.80 -17.61
CA VAL A 77 -2.90 -16.06 -18.56
C VAL A 77 -2.04 -17.04 -19.35
N GLU A 78 -1.74 -16.75 -20.60
CA GLU A 78 -0.87 -17.58 -21.42
C GLU A 78 0.61 -17.35 -21.09
N SER A 79 1.45 -18.35 -21.36
CA SER A 79 2.89 -18.26 -21.14
C SER A 79 3.51 -17.12 -21.97
N GLY A 80 4.14 -16.16 -21.30
CA GLY A 80 4.79 -15.01 -21.95
C GLY A 80 3.89 -13.79 -22.13
N GLU A 81 2.58 -13.90 -21.91
CA GLU A 81 1.68 -12.75 -21.93
C GLU A 81 1.73 -11.97 -20.61
N THR A 82 1.45 -10.67 -20.68
CA THR A 82 1.39 -9.81 -19.48
C THR A 82 -0.06 -9.47 -19.18
N ILE A 83 -0.51 -9.84 -17.99
CA ILE A 83 -1.83 -9.47 -17.49
C ILE A 83 -1.74 -8.30 -16.50
N VAL A 84 -2.69 -7.38 -16.61
CA VAL A 84 -2.90 -6.29 -15.65
C VAL A 84 -3.97 -6.72 -14.67
N LEU A 85 -3.61 -6.88 -13.40
CA LEU A 85 -4.54 -7.36 -12.37
C LEU A 85 -5.50 -6.29 -11.83
N GLY A 86 -5.35 -5.03 -12.26
CA GLY A 86 -6.11 -3.90 -11.70
C GLY A 86 -5.77 -3.63 -10.23
N GLY A 87 -6.20 -2.48 -9.71
CA GLY A 87 -5.71 -1.90 -8.44
C GLY A 87 -6.79 -1.49 -7.45
N VAL A 88 -6.39 -1.31 -6.18
CA VAL A 88 -7.21 -0.65 -5.15
C VAL A 88 -7.19 0.87 -5.37
N TYR A 89 -8.37 1.47 -5.56
CA TYR A 89 -8.55 2.91 -5.68
C TYR A 89 -8.72 3.56 -4.31
N THR A 90 -7.99 4.65 -4.01
CA THR A 90 -8.26 5.45 -2.82
C THR A 90 -8.08 6.93 -3.14
N GLY A 91 -9.17 7.69 -3.01
CA GLY A 91 -9.17 9.14 -3.00
C GLY A 91 -9.40 9.65 -1.58
N THR A 92 -8.49 10.46 -1.06
CA THR A 92 -8.72 11.22 0.17
C THR A 92 -8.85 12.68 -0.19
N ASN A 93 -10.02 13.26 0.12
CA ASN A 93 -10.29 14.68 -0.03
C ASN A 93 -10.32 15.30 1.38
N THR A 94 -9.37 16.18 1.67
CA THR A 94 -9.30 16.89 2.94
C THR A 94 -9.66 18.35 2.69
N ASP A 95 -10.78 18.79 3.25
CA ASP A 95 -11.18 20.19 3.26
C ASP A 95 -10.89 20.77 4.65
N ASN A 96 -9.91 21.67 4.73
CA ASN A 96 -9.51 22.31 5.97
C ASN A 96 -9.86 23.80 5.91
N ARG A 97 -10.79 24.22 6.78
CA ARG A 97 -11.30 25.60 6.82
C ARG A 97 -10.91 26.26 8.14
N ASP A 98 -9.95 27.17 8.08
CA ASP A 98 -9.53 27.99 9.20
C ASP A 98 -10.21 29.35 9.10
N SER A 99 -10.86 29.83 10.16
CA SER A 99 -11.53 31.13 10.17
C SER A 99 -11.38 31.82 11.51
N VAL A 100 -11.14 33.14 11.49
CA VAL A 100 -11.10 33.95 12.71
C VAL A 100 -12.55 34.23 13.17
N PRO A 101 -12.92 33.89 14.43
CA PRO A 101 -14.25 34.20 14.97
C PRO A 101 -14.54 35.70 14.88
N PHE A 102 -15.81 36.09 14.71
CA PHE A 102 -16.30 37.49 14.58
C PHE A 102 -15.93 38.21 13.27
N PHE A 103 -14.68 38.18 12.83
CA PHE A 103 -14.24 38.86 11.58
C PHE A 103 -14.58 38.09 10.31
N SER A 104 -14.77 36.78 10.44
CA SER A 104 -15.21 35.86 9.39
C SER A 104 -16.47 36.31 8.66
N ASP A 105 -17.45 36.91 9.36
CA ASP A 105 -18.82 37.07 8.86
C ASP A 105 -19.11 38.47 8.31
N ILE A 106 -18.11 39.35 8.27
CA ILE A 106 -18.23 40.70 7.72
C ILE A 106 -18.40 40.60 6.19
N PRO A 107 -19.48 41.14 5.60
CA PRO A 107 -19.63 41.23 4.15
C PRO A 107 -18.43 41.96 3.55
N VAL A 108 -17.93 41.50 2.39
CA VAL A 108 -16.77 42.06 1.68
C VAL A 108 -15.40 41.80 2.36
N LEU A 109 -15.26 41.98 3.68
CA LEU A 109 -13.97 41.83 4.38
C LEU A 109 -13.69 40.43 4.94
N GLY A 110 -14.72 39.62 5.17
CA GLY A 110 -14.60 38.29 5.80
C GLY A 110 -13.73 37.29 5.02
N TYR A 111 -13.52 37.49 3.71
CA TYR A 111 -12.65 36.64 2.90
C TYR A 111 -11.16 36.76 3.28
N MET A 112 -10.71 37.93 3.78
CA MET A 112 -9.32 38.10 4.24
C MET A 112 -9.05 37.44 5.61
N PHE A 113 -10.11 37.06 6.33
CA PHE A 113 -10.03 36.44 7.67
C PHE A 113 -10.44 34.95 7.66
N ARG A 114 -10.53 34.36 6.47
CA ARG A 114 -10.81 32.94 6.26
C ARG A 114 -9.73 32.34 5.35
N ARG A 115 -9.23 31.17 5.71
CA ARG A 115 -8.31 30.36 4.90
C ARG A 115 -8.96 29.02 4.62
N THR A 116 -9.14 28.70 3.35
CA THR A 116 -9.60 27.38 2.92
C THR A 116 -8.44 26.67 2.26
N ALA A 117 -8.08 25.49 2.76
CA ALA A 117 -7.04 24.64 2.20
C ALA A 117 -7.70 23.33 1.76
N VAL A 118 -7.77 23.11 0.45
CA VAL A 118 -8.27 21.87 -0.15
C VAL A 118 -7.07 21.02 -0.54
N GLU A 119 -6.93 19.83 0.04
CA GLU A 119 -5.89 18.87 -0.32
C GLU A 119 -6.54 17.60 -0.91
N ALA A 120 -6.30 17.36 -2.19
CA ALA A 120 -6.71 16.13 -2.88
C ALA A 120 -5.50 15.21 -3.04
N LYS A 121 -5.54 14.03 -2.41
CA LYS A 121 -4.51 12.98 -2.54
C LYS A 121 -5.10 11.76 -3.25
N LYS A 122 -4.52 11.42 -4.41
CA LYS A 122 -4.86 10.23 -5.20
C LYS A 122 -3.71 9.23 -5.14
N LYS A 123 -4.00 7.98 -4.82
CA LYS A 123 -3.03 6.88 -4.84
C LYS A 123 -3.59 5.73 -5.70
N GLU A 124 -2.78 5.27 -6.65
CA GLU A 124 -3.12 4.17 -7.56
C GLU A 124 -2.06 3.08 -7.44
N LEU A 125 -2.49 1.83 -7.27
CA LEU A 125 -1.60 0.66 -7.23
C LEU A 125 -1.91 -0.24 -8.43
N LEU A 126 -1.01 -0.29 -9.42
CA LEU A 126 -1.12 -1.19 -10.56
C LEU A 126 -0.14 -2.36 -10.42
N ILE A 127 -0.60 -3.57 -10.73
CA ILE A 127 0.20 -4.79 -10.64
C ILE A 127 0.17 -5.48 -12.00
N PHE A 128 1.37 -5.74 -12.54
CA PHE A 128 1.62 -6.41 -13.81
C PHE A 128 2.32 -7.74 -13.54
N ILE A 129 1.85 -8.81 -14.18
CA ILE A 129 2.47 -10.14 -14.05
C ILE A 129 2.62 -10.75 -15.43
N THR A 130 3.81 -11.30 -15.69
CA THR A 130 4.17 -11.99 -16.92
C THR A 130 4.75 -13.37 -16.56
N PRO A 131 3.94 -14.44 -16.53
CA PRO A 131 4.48 -15.76 -16.25
C PRO A 131 5.26 -16.30 -17.44
N LYS A 132 6.27 -17.13 -17.19
CA LYS A 132 7.08 -17.78 -18.22
C LYS A 132 7.33 -19.24 -17.86
N ILE A 133 6.92 -20.16 -18.73
CA ILE A 133 7.30 -21.57 -18.63
C ILE A 133 8.77 -21.72 -19.04
N LEU A 134 9.57 -22.35 -18.19
CA LEU A 134 10.98 -22.62 -18.45
C LEU A 134 11.13 -24.07 -18.90
N GLU A 135 11.49 -24.28 -20.17
CA GLU A 135 11.97 -25.59 -20.64
C GLU A 135 13.42 -25.76 -20.19
N GLN A 136 13.69 -26.77 -19.36
CA GLN A 136 15.06 -27.12 -19.00
C GLN A 136 15.75 -27.71 -20.25
N ARG A 137 16.51 -26.90 -20.96
CA ARG A 137 17.51 -27.41 -21.90
C ARG A 137 18.64 -27.99 -21.05
N ILE A 138 18.61 -29.30 -20.86
CA ILE A 138 19.74 -30.04 -20.29
C ILE A 138 20.85 -29.98 -21.34
N SER A 139 21.76 -29.02 -21.20
CA SER A 139 23.01 -29.02 -21.95
C SER A 139 23.86 -30.17 -21.40
N VAL A 140 23.83 -31.31 -22.07
CA VAL A 140 24.77 -32.40 -21.82
C VAL A 140 26.13 -31.94 -22.38
N PRO A 141 27.21 -31.96 -21.58
CA PRO A 141 28.55 -31.61 -22.03
C PRO A 141 29.13 -32.61 -23.03
#